data_AF-A0A958K7P2-F1
#
_entry.id   AF-A0A958K7P2-F1
#
_cell.length_a   1.000
_cell.length_b   1.000
_cell.length_c   1.000
_cell.angle_alpha   90.00
_cell.angle_beta   90.00
_cell.angle_gamma   90.00
#
_symmetry.space_group_name_H-M   'P 1'
#
loop_
_entity.id
_entity.type
_entity.pdbx_description
1 polymer ?
#
loop_
_entity_poly.entity_id
_entity_poly.type
_entity_poly.pdbx_seq_one_letter_code
_entity_poly.pdbx_strand_id
1 'polypeptide(L)' 'ILELLNNSDPNSFNFSEGLHWMDFSLSATEVERARNAAHFSIGSCSLHEPDADLKRLFPSMC' A
#
# COMPACT_ATOMS: atom_id res chain seq x y z
N ILE A 1 9.50 -9.68 -4.86
CA ILE A 1 9.82 -8.25 -4.52
C ILE A 1 10.82 -7.67 -5.52
N LEU A 2 12.01 -8.26 -5.73
CA LEU A 2 13.00 -7.73 -6.70
C LEU A 2 12.47 -7.62 -8.13
N GLU A 3 11.68 -8.60 -8.58
CA GLU A 3 11.05 -8.57 -9.91
C GLU A 3 10.08 -7.39 -10.08
N LEU A 4 9.36 -7.02 -9.03
CA LEU A 4 8.45 -5.86 -9.05
C LEU A 4 9.20 -4.53 -9.14
N LEU A 5 10.43 -4.47 -8.61
CA LEU A 5 11.29 -3.30 -8.73
C LEU A 5 12.00 -3.23 -10.09
N ASN A 6 12.21 -4.37 -10.74
CA ASN A 6 12.91 -4.47 -12.02
C ASN A 6 11.96 -4.49 -13.23
N ASN A 7 10.67 -4.77 -13.03
CA ASN A 7 9.66 -4.70 -14.08
C ASN A 7 9.11 -3.27 -14.19
N SER A 8 9.50 -2.59 -15.26
CA SER A 8 9.09 -1.22 -15.57
C SER A 8 7.96 -1.13 -16.61
N ASP A 9 7.39 -2.25 -17.06
CA ASP A 9 6.32 -2.23 -18.06
C ASP A 9 4.97 -1.93 -17.38
N PRO A 10 4.34 -0.77 -17.67
CA PRO A 10 3.05 -0.42 -17.08
C PRO A 10 1.93 -1.39 -17.48
N ASN A 11 2.05 -2.10 -18.60
CA ASN A 11 1.04 -3.08 -19.03
C ASN A 11 1.09 -4.38 -18.22
N SER A 12 2.11 -4.56 -17.36
CA SER A 12 2.18 -5.69 -16.44
C SER A 12 1.15 -5.59 -15.30
N PHE A 13 0.53 -4.43 -15.11
CA PHE A 13 -0.50 -4.21 -14.11
C PHE A 13 -1.90 -4.14 -14.73
N ASN A 14 -2.86 -4.82 -14.12
CA ASN A 14 -4.28 -4.71 -14.45
C ASN A 14 -5.10 -4.53 -13.16
N PHE A 15 -6.10 -3.63 -13.23
CA PHE A 15 -6.91 -3.18 -12.11
C PHE A 15 -8.43 -3.45 -12.26
N SER A 16 -8.86 -4.28 -13.21
CA SER A 16 -10.29 -4.42 -13.56
C SER A 16 -11.18 -5.03 -12.47
N GLU A 17 -10.73 -6.08 -11.78
CA GLU A 17 -11.49 -6.78 -10.71
C GLU A 17 -10.68 -6.95 -9.41
N GLY A 18 -9.57 -6.22 -9.29
CA GLY A 18 -8.56 -6.42 -8.28
C GLY A 18 -7.19 -5.97 -8.78
N LEU A 19 -6.14 -6.22 -8.01
CA LEU A 19 -4.77 -5.97 -8.44
C LEU A 19 -4.22 -7.25 -9.09
N HIS A 20 -3.83 -7.16 -10.35
CA HIS A 20 -3.13 -8.23 -11.06
C HIS A 20 -1.74 -7.73 -11.48
N TRP A 21 -0.73 -8.55 -11.22
CA TRP A 21 0.64 -8.32 -11.67
C TRP A 21 1.29 -9.67 -12.01
N MET A 22 1.52 -9.93 -13.29
CA MET A 22 2.05 -11.21 -13.79
C MET A 22 1.24 -12.41 -13.23
N ASP A 23 1.88 -13.33 -12.51
CA ASP A 23 1.24 -14.50 -11.89
C ASP A 23 0.60 -14.21 -10.53
N PHE A 24 0.66 -12.96 -10.06
CA PHE A 24 0.11 -12.54 -8.78
C PHE A 24 -1.24 -11.83 -8.98
N SER A 25 -2.21 -12.16 -8.14
CA SER A 25 -3.52 -11.51 -8.13
C SER A 25 -4.03 -11.31 -6.71
N LEU A 26 -4.70 -10.20 -6.48
CA LEU A 26 -5.43 -9.87 -5.26
C LEU A 26 -6.81 -9.38 -5.65
N SER A 27 -7.87 -9.99 -5.11
CA SER A 27 -9.22 -9.47 -5.23
C SER A 27 -9.37 -8.12 -4.52
N ALA A 28 -10.39 -7.34 -4.89
CA ALA A 28 -10.71 -6.08 -4.20
C ALA A 28 -10.82 -6.26 -2.66
N THR A 29 -11.44 -7.35 -2.20
CA THR A 29 -11.59 -7.64 -0.76
C THR A 29 -10.26 -7.95 -0.07
N GLU A 30 -9.30 -8.53 -0.78
CA GLU A 30 -7.97 -8.81 -0.25
C GLU A 30 -7.13 -7.54 -0.22
N VAL A 31 -7.27 -6.67 -1.22
CA VAL A 31 -6.67 -5.33 -1.22
C VAL A 31 -7.17 -4.52 -0.03
N GLU A 32 -8.48 -4.51 0.24
CA GLU A 32 -9.03 -3.80 1.40
C GLU A 32 -8.54 -4.37 2.72
N ARG A 33 -8.50 -5.70 2.85
CA ARG A 33 -7.97 -6.36 4.04
C ARG A 33 -6.49 -6.04 4.23
N ALA A 34 -5.68 -6.07 3.18
CA ALA A 34 -4.26 -5.73 3.22
C ALA A 34 -4.04 -4.26 3.64
N ARG A 35 -4.83 -3.33 3.07
CA ARG A 35 -4.81 -1.90 3.45
C ARG A 35 -5.11 -1.70 4.93
N ASN A 36 -6.12 -2.39 5.45
CA ASN A 36 -6.54 -2.24 6.85
C ASN A 36 -5.61 -2.98 7.83
N ALA A 37 -4.94 -4.05 7.39
CA ALA A 37 -3.95 -4.78 8.18
C ALA A 37 -2.56 -4.11 8.18
N ALA A 38 -2.22 -3.36 7.11
CA ALA A 38 -1.04 -2.53 7.06
C ALA A 38 -1.25 -1.33 8.00
N HIS A 39 -0.78 -1.47 9.24
CA HIS A 39 -0.91 -0.41 10.24
C HIS A 39 -0.20 0.89 9.86
N PHE A 40 0.69 0.91 8.86
CA PHE A 40 1.45 2.09 8.45
C PHE A 40 1.77 2.02 6.96
N SER A 41 1.27 2.97 6.18
CA SER A 41 1.77 3.25 4.84
C SER A 41 2.76 4.41 4.94
N ILE A 42 4.05 4.11 5.14
CA ILE A 42 5.07 5.15 5.15
C ILE A 42 5.39 5.53 3.69
N GLY A 43 4.54 6.37 3.11
CA GLY A 43 4.82 7.05 1.86
C GLY A 43 5.39 8.42 2.13
N SER A 44 6.60 8.71 1.61
CA SER A 44 7.22 10.05 1.71
C SER A 44 6.39 11.19 1.10
N CYS A 45 5.28 10.89 0.40
CA CYS A 45 4.38 11.85 -0.23
C CYS A 45 3.03 12.02 0.50
N SER A 46 2.84 11.39 1.65
CA SER A 46 1.68 11.66 2.48
C SER A 46 1.96 12.86 3.38
N LEU A 47 1.39 14.02 3.05
CA LEU A 47 1.61 15.25 3.81
C LEU A 47 0.79 15.30 5.12
N HIS A 48 -0.03 14.28 5.42
CA HIS A 48 -0.90 14.26 6.61
C HIS A 48 -0.82 12.97 7.42
N GLU A 49 -0.47 11.82 6.81
CA GLU A 49 -0.31 10.56 7.56
C GLU A 49 0.85 10.59 8.57
N PRO A 50 2.01 11.24 8.32
CA PRO A 50 3.11 11.25 9.29
C PRO A 50 2.70 11.85 10.64
N ASP A 51 1.98 12.97 10.62
CA ASP A 51 1.53 13.67 11.83
C ASP A 51 0.42 12.87 12.55
N ALA A 52 -0.51 12.29 11.79
CA ALA A 52 -1.56 11.44 12.33
C ALA A 52 -0.99 10.17 12.97
N ASP A 53 0.02 9.56 12.35
CA ASP A 53 0.71 8.39 12.86
C ASP A 53 1.54 8.70 14.11
N LEU A 54 2.23 9.84 14.15
CA LEU A 54 2.94 10.29 15.35
C LEU A 54 1.97 10.49 16.53
N LYS A 55 0.81 11.12 16.31
CA LYS A 55 -0.22 11.26 17.35
C LYS A 55 -0.79 9.92 17.83
N ARG A 56 -0.96 8.97 16.92
CA ARG A 56 -1.45 7.62 17.26
C ARG A 56 -0.42 6.80 18.03
N LEU A 57 0.86 6.94 17.70
CA LEU A 57 1.96 6.21 18.32
C LEU A 57 2.43 6.84 19.65
N PHE A 58 2.38 8.16 19.74
CA PHE A 58 2.85 8.94 20.89
C PHE A 58 1.78 9.92 21.40
N PRO A 59 0.60 9.42 21.84
CA PRO A 59 -0.53 10.26 22.23
C PRO A 59 -0.27 11.16 23.45
N SER A 60 0.80 10.90 24.21
CA SER A 60 1.22 11.68 25.38
C SER A 60 2.21 12.81 25.06
N MET A 61 2.61 12.99 23.80
CA MET A 61 3.55 14.03 23.36
C MET A 61 2.88 15.19 22.59
N CYS A 62 1.55 15.22 22.52
CA CYS A 62 0.75 16.30 21.92
C CYS A 62 -0.16 16.95 22.96
#